data_AF-A0A3S0E8G9-F1
#
_entry.id   AF-A0A3S0E8G9-F1
#
_cell.length_a   1.000
_cell.length_b   1.000
_cell.length_c   1.000
_cell.angle_alpha   90.00
_cell.angle_beta   90.00
_cell.angle_gamma   90.00
#
_symmetry.space_group_name_H-M   'P 1'
#
loop_
_entity.id
_entity.type
_entity.pdbx_description
1 polymer ?
#
loop_
_entity_poly.entity_id
_entity_poly.type
_entity_poly.pdbx_seq_one_letter_code
_entity_poly.pdbx_strand_id
1 'polypeptide(L)'
;MKKLLIILIGSFTLSAAAPALAGPDWQIIEKARKDKQAAVQPAQHASSLPPSGAQGECRVDPLVLQLDHGPRADTSPYINQLRRERHEAQLKACASKTK
;
A
#
# COMPACT_ATOMS: atom_id res chain seq x y z
N MET A 1 -45.34 2.88 -42.91
CA MET A 1 -44.28 2.01 -42.33
C MET A 1 -42.86 2.57 -42.45
N LYS A 2 -42.41 3.09 -43.62
CA LYS A 2 -41.00 3.49 -43.84
C LYS A 2 -40.51 4.67 -42.98
N LYS A 3 -41.38 5.64 -42.68
CA LYS A 3 -41.04 6.82 -41.82
C LYS A 3 -40.80 6.44 -40.36
N LEU A 4 -41.54 5.45 -39.84
CA LEU A 4 -41.36 4.94 -38.49
C LEU A 4 -40.03 4.19 -38.37
N LEU A 5 -39.67 3.38 -39.37
CA LEU A 5 -38.36 2.71 -39.40
C LEU A 5 -37.19 3.71 -39.40
N ILE A 6 -37.29 4.81 -40.16
CA ILE A 6 -36.23 5.83 -40.20
C ILE A 6 -36.05 6.53 -38.84
N ILE A 7 -37.15 6.88 -38.15
CA ILE A 7 -37.09 7.50 -36.83
C ILE A 7 -36.52 6.53 -35.79
N LEU A 8 -36.90 5.26 -35.86
CA LEU A 8 -36.49 4.23 -34.89
C LEU A 8 -35.01 3.86 -35.04
N ILE A 9 -34.51 3.80 -36.28
CA ILE A 9 -33.08 3.57 -36.54
C ILE A 9 -32.26 4.81 -36.12
N GLY A 10 -32.77 6.03 -36.39
CA GLY A 10 -32.10 7.28 -36.02
C GLY A 10 -32.00 7.51 -34.52
N SER A 11 -33.01 7.14 -33.74
CA SER A 11 -32.96 7.26 -32.27
C SER A 11 -32.07 6.19 -31.63
N PHE A 12 -32.01 4.99 -32.23
CA PHE A 12 -31.19 3.89 -31.71
C PHE A 12 -29.68 4.15 -31.84
N THR A 13 -29.24 4.75 -32.95
CA THR A 13 -27.82 5.10 -33.15
C THR A 13 -27.33 6.20 -32.21
N LEU A 14 -28.21 7.16 -31.88
CA LEU A 14 -27.86 8.26 -30.97
C LEU A 14 -27.73 7.80 -29.50
N SER A 15 -28.53 6.81 -29.08
CA SER A 15 -28.47 6.26 -27.72
C SER A 15 -27.23 5.39 -27.47
N ALA A 16 -26.70 4.72 -28.49
CA ALA A 16 -25.55 3.81 -28.33
C ALA A 16 -24.21 4.54 -28.22
N ALA A 17 -24.12 5.79 -28.69
CA ALA A 17 -22.87 6.56 -28.71
C ALA A 17 -22.60 7.34 -27.41
N ALA A 18 -23.62 7.57 -26.58
CA ALA A 18 -23.49 8.38 -25.36
C ALA A 18 -22.51 7.82 -24.30
N PRO A 19 -22.41 6.51 -24.05
CA PRO A 19 -21.51 5.98 -23.02
C PRO A 19 -20.03 6.11 -23.37
N ALA A 20 -19.67 6.29 -24.64
CA ALA A 20 -18.28 6.42 -25.09
C ALA A 20 -17.66 7.79 -24.80
N LEU A 21 -18.49 8.82 -24.54
CA LEU A 21 -18.07 10.19 -24.25
C LEU A 21 -18.13 10.53 -22.76
N ALA A 22 -18.82 9.70 -21.96
CA ALA A 22 -18.73 9.77 -20.52
C ALA A 22 -17.42 9.12 -20.09
N GLY A 23 -16.37 9.94 -19.92
CA GLY A 23 -15.14 9.50 -19.28
C GLY A 23 -15.44 8.79 -17.95
N PRO A 24 -14.60 7.83 -17.54
CA PRO A 24 -14.84 7.07 -16.33
C PRO A 24 -14.96 8.01 -15.12
N ASP A 25 -15.90 7.71 -14.22
CA ASP A 25 -16.10 8.50 -13.01
C ASP A 25 -14.85 8.42 -12.11
N TRP A 26 -14.05 9.47 -12.17
CA TRP A 26 -12.82 9.59 -11.40
C TRP A 26 -13.07 9.56 -9.90
N GLN A 27 -14.24 10.00 -9.42
CA GLN A 27 -14.57 9.96 -7.99
C GLN A 27 -14.73 8.52 -7.50
N ILE A 28 -15.37 7.67 -8.30
CA ILE A 28 -15.51 6.23 -7.98
C ILE A 28 -14.15 5.54 -7.99
N ILE A 29 -13.30 5.84 -8.99
CA ILE A 29 -11.95 5.28 -9.09
C ILE A 29 -11.10 5.69 -7.89
N GLU A 30 -11.13 6.98 -7.52
CA GLU A 30 -10.31 7.49 -6.43
C GLU A 30 -10.81 7.02 -5.07
N LYS A 31 -12.13 6.87 -4.89
CA LYS A 31 -12.71 6.25 -3.70
C LYS A 31 -12.25 4.79 -3.55
N ALA A 32 -12.35 4.00 -4.62
CA ALA A 32 -11.92 2.61 -4.61
C ALA A 32 -10.40 2.48 -4.34
N ARG A 33 -9.59 3.42 -4.82
CA ARG A 33 -8.15 3.50 -4.52
C ARG A 33 -7.91 3.76 -3.03
N LYS A 34 -8.61 4.74 -2.44
CA LYS A 34 -8.51 5.06 -1.01
C LYS A 34 -8.94 3.89 -0.13
N ASP A 35 -10.04 3.21 -0.48
CA ASP A 35 -10.53 2.05 0.26
C ASP A 35 -9.51 0.89 0.24
N LYS A 36 -8.86 0.65 -0.90
CA LYS A 36 -7.76 -0.32 -1.00
C LYS A 36 -6.55 0.07 -0.15
N GLN A 37 -6.17 1.34 -0.13
CA GLN A 37 -5.07 1.83 0.72
C GLN A 37 -5.43 1.72 2.22
N ALA A 38 -6.68 1.98 2.59
CA ALA A 38 -7.17 1.80 3.96
C ALA A 38 -7.18 0.32 4.38
N ALA A 39 -7.50 -0.60 3.47
CA ALA A 39 -7.48 -2.05 3.74
C ALA A 39 -6.06 -2.64 3.85
N VAL A 40 -5.05 -2.01 3.25
CA VAL A 40 -3.64 -2.46 3.30
C VAL A 40 -2.87 -1.88 4.51
N GLN A 41 -3.25 -0.70 5.00
CA GLN A 41 -2.67 -0.09 6.20
C GLN A 41 -2.72 -0.94 7.48
N PRO A 42 -3.75 -1.76 7.80
CA PRO A 42 -3.72 -2.61 8.99
C PRO A 42 -2.65 -3.71 8.96
N ALA A 43 -2.10 -4.07 7.78
CA ALA A 43 -1.00 -5.03 7.69
C ALA A 43 0.38 -4.40 7.94
N GLN A 44 0.54 -3.09 7.70
CA GLN A 44 1.80 -2.38 7.93
C GLN A 44 1.99 -1.96 9.39
N HIS A 45 0.89 -1.75 10.14
CA HIS A 45 0.94 -1.45 11.57
C HIS A 45 1.17 -2.66 12.49
N ALA A 46 1.05 -3.89 11.97
CA ALA A 46 1.43 -5.09 12.74
C ALA A 46 2.96 -5.21 12.94
N SER A 47 3.77 -4.40 12.25
CA SER A 47 5.22 -4.32 12.47
C SER A 47 5.65 -3.18 13.41
N SER A 48 4.71 -2.40 13.94
CA SER A 48 4.96 -1.47 15.04
C SER A 48 4.39 -2.04 16.33
N LEU A 49 4.92 -3.18 16.77
CA LEU A 49 4.94 -3.44 18.22
C LEU A 49 5.74 -2.28 18.84
N PRO A 50 5.27 -1.67 19.94
CA PRO A 50 6.08 -0.71 20.66
C PRO A 50 7.42 -1.39 20.99
N PRO A 51 8.57 -0.69 20.96
CA PRO A 51 9.76 -1.26 21.55
C PRO A 51 9.38 -1.62 22.97
N SER A 52 9.44 -2.92 23.29
CA SER A 52 9.23 -3.42 24.65
C SER A 52 10.41 -2.95 25.50
N GLY A 53 10.48 -1.64 25.74
CA GLY A 53 11.43 -0.95 26.59
C GLY A 53 10.83 -0.61 27.95
N ALA A 54 9.71 -1.25 28.30
CA ALA A 54 9.31 -1.31 29.69
C ALA A 54 10.09 -2.48 30.33
N GLN A 55 11.03 -2.09 31.20
CA GLN A 55 11.47 -2.75 32.45
C GLN A 55 12.97 -3.12 32.47
N GLY A 56 13.78 -2.19 32.97
CA GLY A 56 15.00 -2.42 33.76
C GLY A 56 16.27 -2.90 33.05
N GLU A 57 16.15 -3.65 31.96
CA GLU A 57 17.28 -4.36 31.36
C GLU A 57 17.40 -4.01 29.89
N CYS A 58 18.61 -3.78 29.42
CA CYS A 58 18.79 -3.40 28.03
C CYS A 58 18.59 -4.62 27.11
N ARG A 59 17.38 -4.73 26.56
CA ARG A 59 16.98 -5.79 25.63
C ARG A 59 16.89 -5.21 24.22
N VAL A 60 17.72 -5.75 23.34
CA VAL A 60 17.70 -5.44 21.90
C VAL A 60 17.11 -6.65 21.18
N ASP A 61 16.03 -6.41 20.44
CA ASP A 61 15.37 -7.46 19.67
C ASP A 61 16.31 -8.07 18.61
N PRO A 62 16.16 -9.35 18.24
CA PRO A 62 16.98 -9.97 17.21
C PRO A 62 16.78 -9.29 15.85
N LEU A 63 17.87 -9.13 15.10
CA LEU A 63 17.81 -8.54 13.76
C LEU A 63 17.11 -9.51 12.80
N VAL A 64 15.89 -9.17 12.38
CA VAL A 64 15.17 -9.88 11.32
C VAL A 64 15.31 -9.11 10.00
N LEU A 65 16.02 -9.70 9.05
CA LEU A 65 16.09 -9.18 7.69
C LEU A 65 15.05 -9.90 6.84
N GLN A 66 14.08 -9.15 6.34
CA GLN A 66 13.13 -9.67 5.37
C GLN A 66 13.85 -9.87 4.04
N LEU A 67 13.63 -11.05 3.46
CA LEU A 67 14.18 -11.46 2.19
C LEU A 67 13.02 -11.65 1.22
N ASP A 68 12.46 -10.54 0.76
CA ASP A 68 11.40 -10.57 -0.23
C ASP A 68 12.02 -10.67 -1.64
N HIS A 69 11.67 -11.73 -2.36
CA HIS A 69 12.23 -12.05 -3.68
C HIS A 69 11.20 -11.92 -4.81
N GLY A 70 10.04 -11.33 -4.53
CA GLY A 70 9.00 -11.15 -5.53
C GLY A 70 9.25 -9.99 -6.50
N PRO A 71 8.53 -9.96 -7.65
CA PRO A 71 8.50 -8.81 -8.55
C PRO A 71 7.87 -7.55 -7.92
N ARG A 72 7.30 -7.68 -6.71
CA ARG A 72 6.82 -6.59 -5.86
C ARG A 72 7.48 -6.60 -4.49
N ALA A 73 8.78 -6.88 -4.44
CA ALA A 73 9.50 -6.91 -3.17
C ALA A 73 9.42 -5.54 -2.48
N ASP A 74 8.86 -5.51 -1.27
CA ASP A 74 8.76 -4.28 -0.46
C ASP A 74 10.12 -3.90 0.16
N THR A 75 11.08 -4.84 0.17
CA THR A 75 12.39 -4.67 0.78
C THR A 75 13.48 -4.58 -0.28
N SER A 76 14.30 -3.52 -0.25
CA SER A 76 15.50 -3.41 -1.07
C SER A 76 16.77 -3.71 -0.26
N PRO A 77 17.91 -4.04 -0.92
CA PRO A 77 19.19 -4.25 -0.24
C PRO A 77 19.59 -3.08 0.66
N TYR A 78 19.27 -1.84 0.25
CA TYR A 78 19.52 -0.61 1.00
C TYR A 78 18.69 -0.55 2.30
N ILE A 79 17.41 -0.92 2.25
CA ILE A 79 16.56 -0.96 3.46
C ILE A 79 17.10 -1.98 4.47
N ASN A 80 17.66 -3.10 4.00
CA ASN A 80 18.30 -4.08 4.87
C ASN A 80 19.63 -3.57 5.46
N GLN A 81 20.38 -2.71 4.76
CA GLN A 81 21.55 -2.03 5.32
C GLN A 81 21.14 -1.07 6.45
N LEU A 82 20.14 -0.21 6.22
CA LEU A 82 19.61 0.69 7.24
C LEU A 82 19.13 -0.05 8.50
N ARG A 83 18.50 -1.24 8.33
CA ARG A 83 18.05 -2.06 9.45
C ARG A 83 19.22 -2.61 10.26
N ARG A 84 20.31 -3.03 9.61
CA ARG A 84 21.56 -3.44 10.27
C ARG A 84 22.18 -2.31 11.07
N GLU A 85 22.37 -1.15 10.44
CA GLU A 85 22.98 0.03 11.09
C GLU A 85 22.21 0.45 12.34
N ARG A 86 20.87 0.46 12.28
CA ARG A 86 20.03 0.77 13.43
C ARG A 86 20.18 -0.26 14.55
N HIS A 87 20.22 -1.54 14.22
CA HIS A 87 20.40 -2.63 15.19
C HIS A 87 21.77 -2.54 15.87
N GLU A 88 22.84 -2.29 15.11
CA GLU A 88 24.17 -2.04 15.66
C GLU A 88 24.21 -0.82 16.58
N ALA A 89 23.53 0.27 16.22
CA ALA A 89 23.42 1.45 17.07
C ALA A 89 22.68 1.15 18.38
N GLN A 90 21.62 0.34 18.34
CA GLN A 90 20.91 -0.12 19.53
C GLN A 90 21.80 -0.97 20.44
N LEU A 91 22.58 -1.90 19.87
CA LEU A 91 23.54 -2.71 20.64
C LEU A 91 24.62 -1.84 21.31
N LYS A 92 25.15 -0.83 20.60
CA LYS A 92 26.14 0.10 21.17
C LYS A 92 25.55 0.93 22.30
N ALA A 93 24.36 1.49 22.11
CA ALA A 93 23.64 2.26 23.13
C ALA A 93 23.28 1.40 24.35
N CYS A 94 23.05 0.11 24.12
CA CYS A 94 22.80 -0.87 25.13
C CYS A 94 24.03 -1.14 25.99
N ALA A 95 25.14 -1.46 25.32
CA ALA A 95 26.44 -1.73 25.96
C ALA A 95 26.94 -0.52 26.77
N SER A 96 26.64 0.71 26.33
CA SER A 96 27.00 1.93 27.07
C SER A 96 26.14 2.18 28.31
N LYS A 97 24.95 1.58 28.42
CA LYS A 97 24.08 1.69 29.61
C LYS A 97 24.40 0.67 30.69
N THR A 98 25.04 -0.43 30.32
CA THR A 98 25.49 -1.50 31.23
C THR A 98 26.87 -1.24 31.84
N LYS A 99 27.52 -0.12 31.52
CA LYS A 99 28.84 0.27 32.00
C LYS A 99 28.71 1.41 33.02
#